data_AF-A0A928IPJ0-F1
#
_entry.id   AF-A0A928IPJ0-F1
#
_cell.length_a   1.000
_cell.length_b   1.000
_cell.length_c   1.000
_cell.angle_alpha   90.00
_cell.angle_beta   90.00
_cell.angle_gamma   90.00
#
_symmetry.space_group_name_H-M   'P 1'
#
loop_
_entity.id
_entity.type
_entity.pdbx_description
1 polymer ?
#
loop_
_entity_poly.entity_id
_entity_poly.type
_entity_poly.pdbx_seq_one_letter_code
_entity_poly.pdbx_strand_id
1 'polypeptide(L)'
;MGKRIRLFALLLALVFAFSSCGASGSDIEEGSSLPLSELSLVSSSDESSEEETQNEVTEDGVSELCSAAAELIALDAKVIDIFANQALAPYAVGLETASYGYKISGKYYPLSGECEYKKFSALKELLFSVYSEDSGIATEYLEHYPRIGGPAFRQNYLGDTEFCCTYNASFDTDVAGAAVSYLSTKAEGVHLLQYSKGGQIYSFEMAETEEGYRLNDSLLFLYEDAAFSSATDDVNTEGVGSAKTLRGNCLLVNLFVNDGDAKWDASAAAELMAMVERAGDYIVNQGKEYGVNDLSFDYIWKDTGLDLAAPHYSNGASWANAVFAEDGGYDVFVQSLLPQGFTGNYCVMFHFNKQGRSFSVPCDSYFAEKGEYINEFCVMFYSPLGDSDYFACPSLYMHELLHTYGTVDLYEEMLTARGNDLASVYFDKDIMRYEPAEIENCYIGRLTAKLLGWTDNLPLQLKDFLKERV
;
A
#
# COMPACT_ATOMS: atom_id res chain seq x y z
N MET A 1 5.76 -18.48 -59.96
CA MET A 1 5.55 -17.09 -59.48
C MET A 1 5.40 -17.21 -57.97
N GLY A 2 6.33 -16.88 -57.08
CA GLY A 2 7.51 -16.05 -57.16
C GLY A 2 7.56 -15.25 -55.86
N LYS A 3 8.65 -15.41 -55.08
CA LYS A 3 9.06 -14.56 -53.93
C LYS A 3 8.01 -14.46 -52.80
N ARG A 4 8.16 -15.10 -51.65
CA ARG A 4 9.09 -14.68 -50.56
C ARG A 4 9.14 -15.81 -49.51
N ILE A 5 10.02 -16.78 -49.75
CA ILE A 5 10.59 -17.64 -48.69
C ILE A 5 11.99 -17.05 -48.47
N ARG A 6 12.16 -16.33 -47.35
CA ARG A 6 13.40 -15.83 -46.73
C ARG A 6 13.06 -14.56 -45.92
N LEU A 7 12.53 -14.73 -44.70
CA LEU A 7 12.73 -13.75 -43.61
C LEU A 7 12.26 -14.21 -42.21
N PHE A 8 11.93 -15.48 -41.97
CA PHE A 8 11.49 -15.94 -40.64
C PHE A 8 12.42 -16.97 -39.97
N ALA A 9 13.57 -17.25 -40.59
CA ALA A 9 14.55 -18.22 -40.07
C ALA A 9 15.77 -17.57 -39.38
N LEU A 10 15.67 -16.31 -38.95
CA LEU A 10 16.82 -15.57 -38.38
C LEU A 10 16.51 -14.85 -37.04
N LEU A 11 15.35 -15.09 -36.43
CA LEU A 11 14.97 -14.47 -35.15
C LEU A 11 14.67 -15.49 -34.03
N LEU A 12 14.92 -16.78 -34.25
CA LEU A 12 14.68 -17.85 -33.27
C LEU A 12 15.97 -18.48 -32.69
N ALA A 13 17.11 -17.80 -32.82
CA ALA A 13 18.42 -18.33 -32.41
C ALA A 13 19.14 -17.51 -31.32
N LEU A 14 18.40 -16.73 -30.51
CA LEU A 14 19.00 -15.86 -29.48
C LEU A 14 18.32 -15.93 -28.10
N VAL A 15 17.58 -17.00 -27.79
CA VAL A 15 16.88 -17.16 -26.49
C VAL A 15 17.18 -18.48 -25.77
N PHE A 16 18.10 -19.33 -26.25
CA PHE A 16 18.43 -20.58 -25.52
C PHE A 16 19.93 -20.89 -25.51
N ALA A 17 20.64 -20.27 -24.56
CA ALA A 17 21.85 -20.73 -23.87
C ALA A 17 22.17 -19.60 -22.88
N PHE A 18 22.01 -19.74 -21.58
CA PHE A 18 22.86 -20.54 -20.71
C PHE A 18 22.12 -20.91 -19.42
N SER A 19 22.07 -22.21 -19.13
CA SER A 19 21.93 -22.75 -17.78
C SER A 19 22.89 -23.92 -17.62
N SER A 20 23.60 -23.91 -16.49
CA SER A 20 24.40 -24.98 -15.87
C SER A 20 25.76 -25.35 -16.49
N CYS A 21 26.85 -25.09 -15.76
CA CYS A 21 27.56 -26.13 -15.00
C CYS A 21 28.62 -25.51 -14.08
N GLY A 22 28.87 -26.15 -12.93
CA GLY A 22 29.65 -25.59 -11.83
C GLY A 22 31.17 -25.78 -11.91
N ALA A 23 31.82 -25.04 -11.00
CA ALA A 23 32.93 -25.43 -10.11
C ALA A 23 34.39 -25.03 -10.41
N SER A 24 35.00 -24.55 -9.33
CA SER A 24 36.43 -24.53 -8.92
C SER A 24 37.30 -23.28 -9.22
N GLY A 25 37.66 -22.57 -8.15
CA GLY A 25 39.05 -22.50 -7.65
C GLY A 25 39.98 -21.38 -8.15
N SER A 26 40.55 -20.67 -7.16
CA SER A 26 41.82 -19.89 -7.10
C SER A 26 41.90 -18.47 -7.67
N ASP A 27 41.94 -17.49 -6.74
CA ASP A 27 43.03 -16.54 -6.44
C ASP A 27 43.69 -15.64 -7.51
N ILE A 28 43.78 -14.34 -7.13
CA ILE A 28 44.70 -13.25 -7.57
C ILE A 28 44.24 -12.56 -8.88
N GLU A 29 44.10 -11.23 -9.03
CA GLU A 29 44.86 -10.07 -8.55
C GLU A 29 44.07 -8.75 -8.69
N GLU A 30 44.60 -7.69 -8.09
CA GLU A 30 44.19 -6.28 -8.13
C GLU A 30 44.13 -5.65 -9.54
N GLY A 31 43.21 -4.68 -9.71
CA GLY A 31 43.47 -3.46 -10.46
C GLY A 31 43.06 -3.43 -11.94
N SER A 32 42.02 -2.67 -12.27
CA SER A 32 42.15 -1.49 -13.15
C SER A 32 40.78 -0.86 -13.43
N SER A 33 40.65 0.40 -13.06
CA SER A 33 39.62 1.34 -13.52
C SER A 33 39.55 1.40 -15.05
N LEU A 34 38.36 1.24 -15.63
CA LEU A 34 38.10 1.54 -17.03
C LEU A 34 37.58 2.98 -17.18
N PRO A 35 38.08 3.75 -18.16
CA PRO A 35 37.78 5.17 -18.27
C PRO A 35 36.44 5.42 -18.99
N LEU A 36 35.68 6.36 -18.45
CA LEU A 36 34.57 7.06 -19.07
C LEU A 36 35.07 7.87 -20.29
N SER A 37 35.13 7.24 -21.45
CA SER A 37 35.22 7.94 -22.74
C SER A 37 34.95 6.94 -23.86
N GLU A 38 33.69 6.82 -24.28
CA GLU A 38 33.22 6.43 -25.62
C GLU A 38 31.77 5.92 -25.57
N LEU A 39 30.82 6.86 -25.52
CA LEU A 39 29.46 6.64 -26.00
C LEU A 39 29.20 7.71 -27.05
N SER A 40 29.60 7.39 -28.28
CA SER A 40 29.33 8.20 -29.46
C SER A 40 27.84 8.14 -29.80
N LEU A 41 27.22 9.32 -29.89
CA LEU A 41 25.87 9.57 -30.38
C LEU A 41 25.62 8.88 -31.73
N VAL A 42 24.52 8.12 -31.79
CA VAL A 42 23.90 7.71 -33.05
C VAL A 42 23.03 8.89 -33.53
N SER A 43 23.50 9.58 -34.57
CA SER A 43 22.69 10.56 -35.30
C SER A 43 21.74 9.86 -36.27
N SER A 44 20.43 10.04 -36.10
CA SER A 44 19.46 9.81 -37.16
C SER A 44 18.76 11.13 -37.47
N SER A 45 19.05 11.64 -38.67
CA SER A 45 18.43 12.79 -39.30
C SER A 45 16.97 12.49 -39.66
N ASP A 46 16.03 13.25 -39.13
CA ASP A 46 14.78 13.55 -39.82
C ASP A 46 14.48 15.04 -39.63
N GLU A 47 14.47 15.75 -40.76
CA GLU A 47 14.23 17.19 -40.90
C GLU A 47 12.73 17.48 -40.78
N SER A 48 12.32 18.19 -39.74
CA SER A 48 11.16 19.09 -39.79
C SER A 48 11.43 20.31 -38.93
N SER A 49 11.68 21.43 -39.61
CA SER A 49 12.07 22.73 -39.07
C SER A 49 10.92 23.43 -38.33
N GLU A 50 11.03 23.47 -37.01
CA GLU A 50 10.58 24.62 -36.22
C GLU A 50 11.85 25.24 -35.62
N GLU A 51 12.09 26.52 -35.90
CA GLU A 51 13.20 27.30 -35.34
C GLU A 51 12.94 27.52 -33.84
N GLU A 52 13.25 26.51 -33.02
CA GLU A 52 13.58 26.74 -31.61
C GLU A 52 14.97 27.37 -31.56
N THR A 53 15.02 28.65 -31.18
CA THR A 53 16.25 29.32 -30.78
C THR A 53 16.82 28.59 -29.56
N GLN A 54 17.67 27.59 -29.78
CA GLN A 54 18.57 27.07 -28.76
C GLN A 54 19.52 28.21 -28.39
N ASN A 55 19.26 28.87 -27.26
CA ASN A 55 20.25 29.70 -26.61
C ASN A 55 21.41 28.77 -26.20
N GLU A 56 22.51 28.77 -26.96
CA GLU A 56 23.73 28.06 -26.59
C GLU A 56 24.22 28.60 -25.25
N VAL A 57 24.04 27.81 -24.19
CA VAL A 57 24.63 28.08 -22.87
C VAL A 57 26.15 27.90 -23.02
N THR A 58 26.93 28.90 -22.64
CA THR A 58 28.40 28.83 -22.68
C THR A 58 28.92 27.78 -21.69
N GLU A 59 30.12 27.23 -21.92
CA GLU A 59 30.75 26.29 -20.97
C GLU A 59 30.83 26.86 -19.54
N ASP A 60 31.13 28.16 -19.41
CA ASP A 60 31.13 28.86 -18.13
C ASP A 60 29.72 28.89 -17.50
N GLY A 61 28.68 29.16 -18.30
CA GLY A 61 27.29 29.14 -17.84
C GLY A 61 26.81 27.75 -17.42
N VAL A 62 27.26 26.70 -18.11
CA VAL A 62 26.99 25.31 -17.71
C VAL A 62 27.65 24.98 -16.37
N SER A 63 28.88 25.44 -16.14
CA SER A 63 29.58 25.22 -14.87
C SER A 63 28.88 25.94 -13.70
N GLU A 64 28.42 27.17 -13.90
CA GLU A 64 27.68 27.93 -12.89
C GLU A 64 26.35 27.26 -12.56
N LEU A 65 25.60 26.81 -13.56
CA LEU A 65 24.35 26.06 -13.40
C LEU A 65 24.56 24.76 -12.59
N CYS A 66 25.58 23.98 -12.94
CA CYS A 66 25.88 22.74 -12.24
C CYS A 66 26.28 23.00 -10.77
N SER A 67 26.98 24.10 -10.49
CA SER A 67 27.33 24.50 -9.13
C SER A 67 26.09 24.89 -8.32
N ALA A 68 25.20 25.72 -8.89
CA ALA A 68 23.95 26.13 -8.24
C ALA A 68 23.05 24.91 -7.95
N ALA A 69 22.97 23.97 -8.89
CA ALA A 69 22.24 22.73 -8.72
C ALA A 69 22.80 21.87 -7.58
N ALA A 70 24.12 21.73 -7.50
CA ALA A 70 24.77 20.95 -6.44
C ALA A 70 24.47 21.54 -5.04
N GLU A 71 24.44 22.86 -4.92
CA GLU A 71 24.06 23.54 -3.67
C GLU A 71 22.59 23.29 -3.32
N LEU A 72 21.67 23.43 -4.28
CA LEU A 72 20.25 23.18 -4.06
C LEU A 72 19.96 21.72 -3.69
N ILE A 73 20.64 20.76 -4.32
CA ILE A 73 20.48 19.34 -3.99
C ILE A 73 21.03 19.03 -2.59
N ALA A 74 22.10 19.71 -2.16
CA ALA A 74 22.57 19.58 -0.78
C ALA A 74 21.54 20.13 0.24
N LEU A 75 20.82 21.19 -0.13
CA LEU A 75 19.72 21.71 0.69
C LEU A 75 18.48 20.81 0.65
N ASP A 76 18.14 20.21 -0.49
CA ASP A 76 17.10 19.18 -0.62
C ASP A 76 17.41 17.99 0.31
N ALA A 77 18.65 17.51 0.36
CA ALA A 77 19.06 16.49 1.33
C ALA A 77 18.83 16.92 2.79
N LYS A 78 19.07 18.20 3.14
CA LYS A 78 18.74 18.75 4.48
C LYS A 78 17.23 18.74 4.73
N VAL A 79 16.42 19.10 3.73
CA VAL A 79 14.95 19.03 3.83
C VAL A 79 14.52 17.58 4.07
N ILE A 80 15.04 16.63 3.31
CA ILE A 80 14.75 15.21 3.46
C ILE A 80 15.15 14.71 4.85
N ASP A 81 16.30 15.11 5.36
CA ASP A 81 16.71 14.75 6.71
C ASP A 81 15.74 15.26 7.78
N ILE A 82 15.23 16.48 7.62
CA ILE A 82 14.25 17.09 8.52
C ILE A 82 12.90 16.36 8.45
N PHE A 83 12.36 16.14 7.23
CA PHE A 83 11.01 15.63 7.02
C PHE A 83 10.92 14.10 7.00
N ALA A 84 11.79 13.42 6.26
CA ALA A 84 11.80 11.97 6.14
C ALA A 84 12.59 11.31 7.27
N ASN A 85 13.83 11.73 7.51
CA ASN A 85 14.73 11.09 8.49
C ASN A 85 14.57 11.64 9.92
N GLN A 86 13.60 12.53 10.16
CA GLN A 86 13.21 13.03 11.48
C GLN A 86 14.36 13.69 12.26
N ALA A 87 15.26 14.41 11.59
CA ALA A 87 16.40 15.07 12.20
C ALA A 87 16.03 16.07 13.33
N LEU A 88 14.77 16.53 13.37
CA LEU A 88 14.27 17.44 14.40
C LEU A 88 13.67 16.75 15.63
N ALA A 89 13.49 15.42 15.61
CA ALA A 89 12.95 14.67 16.74
C ALA A 89 13.73 14.84 18.06
N PRO A 90 15.08 15.00 18.10
CA PRO A 90 15.80 15.31 19.34
C PRO A 90 15.37 16.63 20.00
N TYR A 91 14.79 17.56 19.24
CA TYR A 91 14.34 18.86 19.75
C TYR A 91 12.86 18.86 20.17
N ALA A 92 12.12 17.78 19.96
CA ALA A 92 10.70 17.68 20.29
C ALA A 92 10.48 17.55 21.81
N VAL A 93 9.82 18.53 22.41
CA VAL A 93 9.63 18.59 23.86
C VAL A 93 8.58 17.57 24.30
N GLY A 94 8.96 16.66 25.18
CA GLY A 94 8.07 15.61 25.71
C GLY A 94 7.95 14.37 24.84
N LEU A 95 8.75 14.28 23.76
CA LEU A 95 8.88 13.05 22.99
C LEU A 95 9.86 12.11 23.70
N GLU A 96 9.36 10.97 24.18
CA GLU A 96 10.19 9.92 24.78
C GLU A 96 10.79 9.02 23.68
N THR A 97 12.08 8.70 23.81
CA THR A 97 12.75 7.73 22.94
C THR A 97 12.50 6.32 23.45
N ALA A 98 11.94 5.46 22.60
CA ALA A 98 11.81 4.03 22.88
C ALA A 98 13.07 3.28 22.43
N SER A 99 13.16 2.00 22.80
CA SER A 99 14.29 1.09 22.54
C SER A 99 14.67 0.90 21.07
N TYR A 100 13.85 1.40 20.12
CA TYR A 100 13.98 1.19 18.68
C TYR A 100 13.86 2.49 17.85
N GLY A 101 13.95 3.66 18.48
CA GLY A 101 13.71 4.95 17.84
C GLY A 101 12.59 5.73 18.56
N TYR A 102 12.29 6.93 18.07
CA TYR A 102 11.23 7.77 18.63
C TYR A 102 9.87 7.05 18.58
N LYS A 103 9.05 7.24 19.62
CA LYS A 103 7.73 6.63 19.68
C LYS A 103 6.81 7.24 18.62
N ILE A 104 6.45 6.44 17.61
CA ILE A 104 5.41 6.78 16.65
C ILE A 104 4.11 6.95 17.44
N SER A 105 3.46 8.09 17.31
CA SER A 105 2.31 8.41 18.19
C SER A 105 1.18 9.15 17.51
N GLY A 106 1.39 9.68 16.30
CA GLY A 106 0.45 10.60 15.66
C GLY A 106 0.22 11.91 16.44
N LYS A 107 0.95 12.12 17.54
CA LYS A 107 0.88 13.32 18.37
C LYS A 107 1.91 14.34 17.91
N TYR A 108 1.53 15.60 18.05
CA TYR A 108 2.38 16.73 17.75
C TYR A 108 3.05 17.24 19.03
N TYR A 109 4.36 17.46 18.93
CA TYR A 109 5.23 17.90 20.00
C TYR A 109 5.86 19.24 19.62
N PRO A 110 5.78 20.27 20.46
CA PRO A 110 6.41 21.55 20.16
C PRO A 110 7.94 21.39 20.15
N LEU A 111 8.60 22.06 19.22
CA LEU A 111 10.06 22.10 19.19
C LEU A 111 10.63 23.00 20.30
N SER A 112 11.77 22.59 20.86
CA SER A 112 12.45 23.31 21.93
C SER A 112 12.99 24.67 21.47
N GLY A 113 13.28 25.55 22.45
CA GLY A 113 13.87 26.87 22.21
C GLY A 113 15.24 26.85 21.53
N GLU A 114 15.92 25.71 21.52
CA GLU A 114 17.27 25.55 20.96
C GLU A 114 17.25 25.17 19.47
N CYS A 115 16.09 24.82 18.93
CA CYS A 115 15.93 24.44 17.54
C CYS A 115 15.82 25.68 16.64
N GLU A 116 16.66 25.76 15.59
CA GLU A 116 16.58 26.84 14.59
C GLU A 116 15.21 26.88 13.87
N TYR A 117 14.54 25.73 13.81
CA TYR A 117 13.22 25.57 13.20
C TYR A 117 12.06 25.69 14.18
N LYS A 118 12.28 26.25 15.37
CA LYS A 118 11.22 26.49 16.36
C LYS A 118 10.05 27.29 15.78
N LYS A 119 10.34 28.29 14.94
CA LYS A 119 9.32 29.07 14.25
C LYS A 119 8.97 28.39 12.94
N PHE A 120 7.68 28.19 12.68
CA PHE A 120 7.24 27.53 11.45
C PHE A 120 7.63 28.30 10.19
N SER A 121 7.81 29.62 10.29
CA SER A 121 8.34 30.45 9.21
C SER A 121 9.73 30.03 8.77
N ALA A 122 10.60 29.57 9.68
CA ALA A 122 11.95 29.14 9.34
C ALA A 122 11.96 27.84 8.51
N LEU A 123 11.00 26.94 8.75
CA LEU A 123 10.80 25.75 7.88
C LEU A 123 10.30 26.15 6.50
N LYS A 124 9.34 27.09 6.43
CA LYS A 124 8.85 27.62 5.15
C LYS A 124 9.98 28.29 4.37
N GLU A 125 10.76 29.15 5.02
CA GLU A 125 11.90 29.82 4.43
C GLU A 125 12.94 28.82 3.89
N LEU A 126 13.23 27.74 4.62
CA LEU A 126 14.06 26.65 4.10
C LEU A 126 13.45 26.06 2.82
N LEU A 127 12.19 25.62 2.84
CA LEU A 127 11.56 24.99 1.67
C LEU A 127 11.54 25.90 0.45
N PHE A 128 11.15 27.17 0.60
CA PHE A 128 11.10 28.13 -0.51
C PHE A 128 12.49 28.67 -0.94
N SER A 129 13.53 28.44 -0.12
CA SER A 129 14.92 28.64 -0.56
C SER A 129 15.43 27.52 -1.47
N VAL A 130 14.78 26.36 -1.44
CA VAL A 130 15.16 25.17 -2.22
C VAL A 130 14.27 24.99 -3.44
N TYR A 131 12.95 25.02 -3.26
CA TYR A 131 11.97 24.71 -4.30
C TYR A 131 11.27 25.95 -4.83
N SER A 132 10.90 25.90 -6.11
CA SER A 132 10.09 26.95 -6.72
C SER A 132 8.65 26.88 -6.18
N GLU A 133 7.98 28.03 -6.08
CA GLU A 133 6.57 28.06 -5.66
C GLU A 133 5.66 27.28 -6.62
N ASP A 134 5.95 27.36 -7.93
CA ASP A 134 5.17 26.72 -8.98
C ASP A 134 5.31 25.19 -9.01
N SER A 135 6.38 24.64 -8.43
CA SER A 135 6.59 23.18 -8.37
C SER A 135 5.60 22.44 -7.47
N GLY A 136 5.01 23.12 -6.48
CA GLY A 136 4.18 22.50 -5.46
C GLY A 136 4.92 21.61 -4.45
N ILE A 137 6.23 21.39 -4.59
CA ILE A 137 7.02 20.49 -3.73
C ILE A 137 7.04 20.96 -2.27
N ALA A 138 7.19 22.28 -2.05
CA ALA A 138 7.14 22.85 -0.71
C ALA A 138 5.76 22.62 -0.04
N THR A 139 4.68 22.73 -0.81
CA THR A 139 3.32 22.44 -0.34
C THR A 139 3.16 20.97 -0.02
N GLU A 140 3.67 20.07 -0.86
CA GLU A 140 3.64 18.62 -0.63
C GLU A 140 4.30 18.28 0.71
N TYR A 141 5.49 18.81 1.00
CA TYR A 141 6.15 18.61 2.30
C TYR A 141 5.33 19.15 3.49
N LEU A 142 4.74 20.34 3.36
CA LEU A 142 4.05 21.02 4.46
C LEU A 142 2.66 20.45 4.76
N GLU A 143 1.94 20.00 3.74
CA GLU A 143 0.51 19.69 3.84
C GLU A 143 0.20 18.21 3.64
N HIS A 144 1.06 17.49 2.92
CA HIS A 144 0.74 16.14 2.43
C HIS A 144 1.79 15.09 2.78
N TYR A 145 2.96 15.49 3.27
CA TYR A 145 4.00 14.57 3.70
C TYR A 145 4.04 14.35 5.22
N PRO A 146 4.04 13.09 5.69
CA PRO A 146 3.93 11.86 4.90
C PRO A 146 2.53 11.66 4.32
N ARG A 147 2.46 10.92 3.21
CA ARG A 147 1.20 10.64 2.47
C ARG A 147 0.13 9.89 3.28
N ILE A 148 0.46 9.43 4.49
CA ILE A 148 -0.45 8.78 5.42
C ILE A 148 -0.35 9.43 6.79
N GLY A 149 -1.50 9.75 7.36
CA GLY A 149 -1.62 10.43 8.63
C GLY A 149 -1.69 11.95 8.44
N GLY A 150 -1.26 12.68 9.47
CA GLY A 150 -1.09 14.13 9.39
C GLY A 150 0.33 14.51 8.94
N PRO A 151 0.53 15.77 8.52
CA PRO A 151 1.84 16.24 8.09
C PRO A 151 2.90 16.09 9.19
N ALA A 152 4.16 15.86 8.79
CA ALA A 152 5.28 15.71 9.73
C ALA A 152 5.45 16.93 10.64
N PHE A 153 5.09 18.11 10.14
CA PHE A 153 5.12 19.36 10.89
C PHE A 153 3.84 20.16 10.68
N ARG A 154 3.47 20.93 11.69
CA ARG A 154 2.41 21.93 11.56
C ARG A 154 2.71 23.19 12.37
N GLN A 155 2.00 24.26 12.04
CA GLN A 155 2.02 25.50 12.80
C GLN A 155 0.97 25.47 13.92
N ASN A 156 1.38 25.82 15.14
CA ASN A 156 0.41 26.09 16.21
C ASN A 156 -0.05 27.56 16.22
N TYR A 157 -0.98 27.89 17.11
CA TYR A 157 -1.57 29.23 17.23
C TYR A 157 -0.57 30.34 17.63
N LEU A 158 0.64 29.99 18.08
CA LEU A 158 1.72 30.93 18.40
C LEU A 158 2.72 31.12 17.25
N GLY A 159 2.50 30.43 16.12
CA GLY A 159 3.41 30.39 14.99
C GLY A 159 4.62 29.49 15.22
N ASP A 160 4.65 28.71 16.30
CA ASP A 160 5.70 27.74 16.57
C ASP A 160 5.44 26.44 15.81
N THR A 161 6.52 25.74 15.46
CA THR A 161 6.52 24.43 14.83
C THR A 161 6.18 23.36 15.85
N GLU A 162 5.22 22.51 15.50
CA GLU A 162 5.00 21.24 16.16
C GLU A 162 5.39 20.09 15.23
N PHE A 163 6.18 19.15 15.74
CA PHE A 163 6.66 17.96 15.06
C PHE A 163 5.81 16.75 15.42
N CYS A 164 5.40 15.97 14.43
CA CYS A 164 4.77 14.67 14.62
C CYS A 164 5.77 13.57 14.29
N CYS A 165 6.00 12.66 15.22
CA CYS A 165 6.76 11.44 14.94
C CYS A 165 5.86 10.50 14.13
N THR A 166 6.05 10.52 12.81
CA THR A 166 5.43 9.62 11.84
C THR A 166 6.42 8.52 11.45
N TYR A 167 5.92 7.40 10.93
CA TYR A 167 6.76 6.45 10.21
C TYR A 167 7.16 7.00 8.86
N ASN A 168 8.47 7.03 8.61
CA ASN A 168 9.03 7.17 7.28
C ASN A 168 10.07 6.07 7.11
N ALA A 169 10.06 5.39 5.97
CA ALA A 169 11.20 4.57 5.58
C ALA A 169 12.41 5.50 5.53
N SER A 170 13.47 5.19 6.28
CA SER A 170 14.69 5.99 6.28
C SER A 170 15.19 6.12 4.84
N PHE A 171 15.34 7.35 4.37
CA PHE A 171 15.82 7.63 3.03
C PHE A 171 17.32 7.93 3.10
N ASP A 172 18.13 7.18 2.34
CA ASP A 172 19.56 7.44 2.29
C ASP A 172 19.82 8.71 1.49
N THR A 173 20.25 9.76 2.18
CA THR A 173 20.60 11.06 1.61
C THR A 173 22.04 11.10 1.07
N ASP A 174 22.77 9.97 1.00
CA ASP A 174 24.15 9.84 0.46
C ASP A 174 24.23 10.01 -1.09
N VAL A 175 23.36 10.88 -1.59
CA VAL A 175 23.33 11.50 -2.92
C VAL A 175 24.02 12.87 -2.88
N ALA A 176 24.17 13.45 -1.67
CA ALA A 176 24.96 14.65 -1.43
C ALA A 176 26.44 14.42 -1.76
N GLY A 177 26.94 15.10 -2.80
CA GLY A 177 28.32 14.96 -3.30
C GLY A 177 28.45 14.22 -4.64
N ALA A 178 27.33 13.81 -5.24
CA ALA A 178 27.25 13.29 -6.60
C ALA A 178 27.63 14.33 -7.66
N ALA A 179 28.23 13.88 -8.77
CA ALA A 179 28.45 14.73 -9.93
C ALA A 179 27.10 15.12 -10.56
N VAL A 180 26.91 16.42 -10.80
CA VAL A 180 25.78 16.97 -11.56
C VAL A 180 26.23 17.21 -12.99
N SER A 181 25.43 16.77 -13.97
CA SER A 181 25.69 16.99 -15.39
C SER A 181 24.53 17.73 -16.03
N TYR A 182 24.84 18.78 -16.79
CA TYR A 182 23.85 19.48 -17.60
C TYR A 182 23.34 18.60 -18.73
N LEU A 183 22.01 18.58 -18.92
CA LEU A 183 21.37 17.85 -20.01
C LEU A 183 20.88 18.82 -21.10
N SER A 184 20.01 19.76 -20.74
CA SER A 184 19.38 20.69 -21.69
C SER A 184 18.68 21.84 -20.97
N THR A 185 18.46 22.94 -21.67
CA THR A 185 17.55 24.01 -21.26
C THR A 185 16.33 24.00 -22.17
N LYS A 186 15.13 24.05 -21.60
CA LYS A 186 13.86 24.18 -22.31
C LYS A 186 13.11 25.41 -21.82
N ALA A 187 11.99 25.74 -22.46
CA ALA A 187 11.13 26.86 -22.03
C ALA A 187 10.64 26.72 -20.58
N GLU A 188 10.55 25.48 -20.08
CA GLU A 188 10.04 25.14 -18.75
C GLU A 188 11.13 25.16 -17.66
N GLY A 189 12.42 25.06 -18.04
CA GLY A 189 13.51 25.09 -17.07
C GLY A 189 14.82 24.47 -17.56
N VAL A 190 15.76 24.32 -16.62
CA VAL A 190 17.05 23.63 -16.82
C VAL A 190 16.92 22.19 -16.35
N HIS A 191 17.23 21.24 -17.24
CA HIS A 191 17.24 19.81 -16.92
C HIS A 191 18.66 19.32 -16.65
N LEU A 192 18.82 18.56 -15.57
CA LEU A 192 20.10 18.10 -15.05
C LEU A 192 20.02 16.62 -14.68
N LEU A 193 21.16 15.93 -14.76
CA LEU A 193 21.33 14.56 -14.27
C LEU A 193 22.21 14.55 -13.03
N GLN A 194 21.79 13.80 -12.02
CA GLN A 194 22.58 13.52 -10.83
C GLN A 194 22.83 12.01 -10.67
N TYR A 195 24.08 11.64 -10.37
CA TYR A 195 24.51 10.24 -10.20
C TYR A 195 24.76 9.91 -8.73
N SER A 196 23.88 9.12 -8.10
CA SER A 196 24.12 8.65 -6.72
C SER A 196 25.34 7.72 -6.64
N LYS A 197 25.94 7.58 -5.45
CA LYS A 197 27.01 6.59 -5.21
C LYS A 197 26.60 5.15 -5.52
N GLY A 198 25.30 4.85 -5.52
CA GLY A 198 24.72 3.56 -5.89
C GLY A 198 24.57 3.35 -7.41
N GLY A 199 24.99 4.31 -8.24
CA GLY A 199 24.85 4.24 -9.70
C GLY A 199 23.46 4.59 -10.22
N GLN A 200 22.57 5.08 -9.35
CA GLN A 200 21.23 5.51 -9.74
C GLN A 200 21.29 6.93 -10.31
N ILE A 201 20.56 7.15 -11.40
CA ILE A 201 20.51 8.43 -12.09
C ILE A 201 19.16 9.08 -11.83
N TYR A 202 19.19 10.29 -11.29
CA TYR A 202 18.01 11.13 -11.10
C TYR A 202 18.04 12.29 -12.09
N SER A 203 16.90 12.58 -12.69
CA SER A 203 16.72 13.76 -13.54
C SER A 203 16.02 14.82 -12.70
N PHE A 204 16.62 16.00 -12.61
CA PHE A 204 16.05 17.16 -11.92
C PHE A 204 15.73 18.26 -12.92
N GLU A 205 14.70 19.02 -12.61
CA GLU A 205 14.37 20.28 -13.23
C GLU A 205 14.60 21.44 -12.26
N MET A 206 15.11 22.55 -12.80
CA MET A 206 15.31 23.81 -12.09
C MET A 206 14.63 24.96 -12.82
N ALA A 207 13.98 25.84 -12.06
CA ALA A 207 13.43 27.09 -12.52
C ALA A 207 14.32 28.26 -12.11
N GLU A 208 14.50 29.23 -13.01
CA GLU A 208 15.07 30.53 -12.68
C GLU A 208 13.98 31.42 -12.06
N THR A 209 14.22 31.94 -10.86
CA THR A 209 13.31 32.88 -10.18
C THR A 209 13.99 34.25 -10.03
N GLU A 210 13.24 35.27 -9.61
CA GLU A 210 13.79 36.60 -9.30
C GLU A 210 14.91 36.54 -8.24
N GLU A 211 14.91 35.52 -7.38
CA GLU A 211 15.86 35.31 -6.28
C GLU A 211 16.91 34.24 -6.61
N GLY A 212 17.08 33.88 -7.88
CA GLY A 212 18.00 32.86 -8.37
C GLY A 212 17.31 31.52 -8.66
N TYR A 213 18.10 30.48 -8.89
CA TYR A 213 17.55 29.17 -9.24
C TYR A 213 16.89 28.47 -8.06
N ARG A 214 15.87 27.65 -8.35
CA ARG A 214 15.19 26.75 -7.42
C ARG A 214 14.91 25.41 -8.10
N LEU A 215 14.79 24.35 -7.32
CA LEU A 215 14.40 23.03 -7.80
C LEU A 215 12.89 22.96 -8.05
N ASN A 216 12.51 22.27 -9.13
CA ASN A 216 11.14 21.86 -9.36
C ASN A 216 10.86 20.44 -8.86
N ASP A 217 11.92 19.70 -8.50
CA ASP A 217 11.82 18.32 -8.01
C ASP A 217 12.47 18.15 -6.63
N SER A 218 11.94 17.20 -5.86
CA SER A 218 12.55 16.67 -4.63
C SER A 218 13.08 15.27 -4.89
N LEU A 219 14.31 14.99 -4.46
CA LEU A 219 14.92 13.68 -4.63
C LEU A 219 14.11 12.57 -3.96
N LEU A 220 13.53 12.87 -2.79
CA LEU A 220 12.64 11.95 -2.09
C LEU A 220 11.42 11.62 -2.95
N PHE A 221 10.76 12.61 -3.53
CA PHE A 221 9.53 12.38 -4.31
C PHE A 221 9.83 11.72 -5.66
N LEU A 222 10.94 12.05 -6.31
CA LEU A 222 11.43 11.31 -7.48
C LEU A 222 11.68 9.83 -7.14
N TYR A 223 12.29 9.55 -5.98
CA TYR A 223 12.47 8.18 -5.51
C TYR A 223 11.15 7.50 -5.18
N GLU A 224 10.24 8.16 -4.46
CA GLU A 224 8.94 7.60 -4.11
C GLU A 224 8.16 7.23 -5.38
N ASP A 225 8.11 8.12 -6.38
CA ASP A 225 7.41 7.90 -7.65
C ASP A 225 8.07 6.80 -8.50
N ALA A 226 9.40 6.72 -8.51
CA ALA A 226 10.14 5.63 -9.15
C ALA A 226 9.90 4.27 -8.44
N ALA A 227 9.90 4.25 -7.11
CA ALA A 227 9.59 3.07 -6.32
C ALA A 227 8.11 2.69 -6.42
N PHE A 228 7.23 3.65 -6.71
CA PHE A 228 5.82 3.41 -6.97
C PHE A 228 5.59 2.76 -8.33
N SER A 229 6.24 3.29 -9.37
CA SER A 229 6.13 2.77 -10.74
C SER A 229 6.84 1.43 -10.94
N SER A 230 7.90 1.15 -10.18
CA SER A 230 8.64 -0.13 -10.23
C SER A 230 8.10 -1.20 -9.28
N ALA A 231 7.19 -0.85 -8.36
CA ALA A 231 6.54 -1.80 -7.48
C ALA A 231 5.53 -2.65 -8.22
N THR A 232 6.07 -3.63 -8.94
CA THR A 232 5.38 -4.85 -9.27
C THR A 232 5.26 -5.69 -8.00
N ASP A 233 4.03 -5.85 -7.52
CA ASP A 233 3.44 -7.02 -6.83
C ASP A 233 4.14 -7.68 -5.62
N ASP A 234 5.23 -7.16 -5.08
CA ASP A 234 6.00 -7.83 -4.01
C ASP A 234 5.42 -7.68 -2.59
N VAL A 235 4.16 -7.24 -2.46
CA VAL A 235 3.41 -7.52 -1.23
C VAL A 235 2.98 -8.97 -1.35
N ASN A 236 3.75 -9.85 -0.72
CA ASN A 236 3.52 -11.29 -0.62
C ASN A 236 2.23 -11.59 0.19
N THR A 237 1.09 -11.14 -0.34
CA THR A 237 -0.28 -11.57 -0.04
C THR A 237 -0.94 -12.07 -1.32
N GLU A 238 -0.16 -12.42 -2.36
CA GLU A 238 -0.65 -13.07 -3.55
C GLU A 238 -1.40 -14.36 -3.15
N GLY A 239 -2.74 -14.29 -3.17
CA GLY A 239 -3.58 -15.48 -3.13
C GLY A 239 -4.20 -15.86 -1.80
N VAL A 240 -4.46 -14.90 -0.89
CA VAL A 240 -5.52 -15.11 0.11
C VAL A 240 -6.83 -14.60 -0.47
N GLY A 241 -7.90 -15.41 -0.45
CA GLY A 241 -9.17 -15.08 -1.11
C GLY A 241 -9.23 -15.56 -2.56
N SER A 242 -10.18 -16.43 -2.94
CA SER A 242 -10.26 -16.95 -4.32
C SER A 242 -10.65 -15.87 -5.34
N ALA A 243 -11.38 -14.84 -4.92
CA ALA A 243 -11.84 -13.75 -5.77
C ALA A 243 -10.75 -12.73 -6.12
N LYS A 244 -9.63 -12.69 -5.36
CA LYS A 244 -8.50 -11.72 -5.44
C LYS A 244 -8.86 -10.23 -5.33
N THR A 245 -10.10 -9.84 -5.60
CA THR A 245 -10.62 -8.48 -5.59
C THR A 245 -12.09 -8.48 -5.21
N LEU A 246 -12.53 -7.51 -4.39
CA LEU A 246 -13.92 -7.33 -4.01
C LEU A 246 -14.59 -6.31 -4.95
N ARG A 247 -15.04 -6.75 -6.13
CA ARG A 247 -15.63 -5.88 -7.17
C ARG A 247 -16.79 -6.56 -7.89
N GLY A 248 -17.54 -5.76 -8.68
CA GLY A 248 -18.71 -6.23 -9.40
C GLY A 248 -19.85 -6.69 -8.49
N ASN A 249 -20.70 -7.57 -9.02
CA ASN A 249 -21.79 -8.15 -8.25
C ASN A 249 -21.29 -9.38 -7.45
N CYS A 250 -21.40 -9.29 -6.13
CA CYS A 250 -21.05 -10.34 -5.18
C CYS A 250 -22.32 -10.90 -4.54
N LEU A 251 -22.47 -12.22 -4.48
CA LEU A 251 -23.61 -12.88 -3.86
C LEU A 251 -23.28 -13.38 -2.46
N LEU A 252 -24.03 -12.95 -1.45
CA LEU A 252 -23.93 -13.50 -0.09
C LEU A 252 -24.99 -14.59 0.12
N VAL A 253 -24.52 -15.83 0.31
CA VAL A 253 -25.36 -17.01 0.54
C VAL A 253 -25.42 -17.30 2.04
N ASN A 254 -26.56 -16.96 2.65
CA ASN A 254 -26.78 -17.04 4.08
C ASN A 254 -27.52 -18.32 4.46
N LEU A 255 -26.85 -19.21 5.19
CA LEU A 255 -27.35 -20.53 5.54
C LEU A 255 -27.62 -20.62 7.03
N PHE A 256 -28.89 -20.70 7.40
CA PHE A 256 -29.30 -20.87 8.79
C PHE A 256 -29.23 -22.35 9.17
N VAL A 257 -28.47 -22.64 10.23
CA VAL A 257 -28.17 -24.00 10.70
C VAL A 257 -28.63 -24.13 12.15
N ASN A 258 -29.32 -25.23 12.47
CA ASN A 258 -29.65 -25.59 13.84
C ASN A 258 -28.52 -26.44 14.43
N ASP A 259 -28.30 -26.36 15.74
CA ASP A 259 -27.27 -27.14 16.46
C ASP A 259 -27.87 -27.74 17.73
N GLY A 260 -28.78 -28.70 17.57
CA GLY A 260 -29.45 -29.58 18.53
C GLY A 260 -30.19 -28.90 19.70
N ASP A 261 -29.45 -28.07 20.40
CA ASP A 261 -29.77 -27.23 21.53
C ASP A 261 -30.29 -25.84 21.13
N ALA A 262 -29.97 -25.35 19.93
CA ALA A 262 -30.36 -24.04 19.45
C ALA A 262 -30.95 -24.05 18.03
N LYS A 263 -32.00 -23.24 17.83
CA LYS A 263 -32.74 -23.16 16.57
C LYS A 263 -33.04 -21.73 16.16
N TRP A 264 -33.13 -21.50 14.86
CA TRP A 264 -33.55 -20.21 14.33
C TRP A 264 -35.07 -20.04 14.38
N ASP A 265 -35.50 -18.85 14.80
CA ASP A 265 -36.84 -18.36 14.53
C ASP A 265 -36.80 -17.23 13.49
N ALA A 266 -37.96 -16.89 12.93
CA ALA A 266 -38.05 -15.91 11.87
C ALA A 266 -37.65 -14.49 12.30
N SER A 267 -37.81 -14.15 13.59
CA SER A 267 -37.44 -12.83 14.11
C SER A 267 -35.93 -12.71 14.21
N ALA A 268 -35.28 -13.68 14.85
CA ALA A 268 -33.84 -13.72 15.00
C ALA A 268 -33.14 -13.78 13.62
N ALA A 269 -33.67 -14.58 12.69
CA ALA A 269 -33.13 -14.64 11.34
C ALA A 269 -33.27 -13.31 10.58
N ALA A 270 -34.39 -12.60 10.74
CA ALA A 270 -34.59 -11.29 10.13
C ALA A 270 -33.66 -10.21 10.73
N GLU A 271 -33.46 -10.22 12.05
CA GLU A 271 -32.52 -9.33 12.73
C GLU A 271 -31.08 -9.57 12.26
N LEU A 272 -30.68 -10.84 12.11
CA LEU A 272 -29.38 -11.20 11.56
C LEU A 272 -29.22 -10.68 10.13
N MET A 273 -30.20 -10.92 9.27
CA MET A 273 -30.12 -10.47 7.87
C MET A 273 -30.01 -8.94 7.78
N ALA A 274 -30.70 -8.19 8.65
CA ALA A 274 -30.55 -6.73 8.69
C ALA A 274 -29.11 -6.29 9.04
N MET A 275 -28.38 -7.07 9.86
CA MET A 275 -26.97 -6.80 10.15
C MET A 275 -26.06 -7.11 8.96
N VAL A 276 -26.31 -8.23 8.27
CA VAL A 276 -25.58 -8.63 7.05
C VAL A 276 -25.78 -7.59 5.93
N GLU A 277 -27.03 -7.17 5.70
CA GLU A 277 -27.35 -6.14 4.70
C GLU A 277 -26.70 -4.80 5.04
N ARG A 278 -26.73 -4.37 6.31
CA ARG A 278 -26.05 -3.15 6.75
C ARG A 278 -24.53 -3.23 6.56
N ALA A 279 -23.92 -4.39 6.82
CA ALA A 279 -22.50 -4.62 6.56
C ALA A 279 -22.18 -4.47 5.06
N GLY A 280 -22.95 -5.14 4.19
CA GLY A 280 -22.77 -5.06 2.74
C GLY A 280 -22.95 -3.64 2.19
N ASP A 281 -23.99 -2.92 2.62
CA ASP A 281 -24.22 -1.51 2.25
C ASP A 281 -23.06 -0.61 2.67
N TYR A 282 -22.51 -0.84 3.87
CA TYR A 282 -21.38 -0.08 4.38
C TYR A 282 -20.10 -0.34 3.55
N ILE A 283 -19.81 -1.59 3.23
CA ILE A 283 -18.70 -1.98 2.34
C ILE A 283 -18.83 -1.30 0.97
N VAL A 284 -20.02 -1.32 0.36
CA VAL A 284 -20.29 -0.65 -0.92
C VAL A 284 -20.01 0.86 -0.83
N ASN A 285 -20.42 1.50 0.27
CA ASN A 285 -20.20 2.93 0.45
C ASN A 285 -18.72 3.27 0.68
N GLN A 286 -18.01 2.48 1.49
CA GLN A 286 -16.57 2.62 1.67
C GLN A 286 -15.80 2.41 0.35
N GLY A 287 -16.21 1.44 -0.48
CA GLY A 287 -15.62 1.21 -1.80
C GLY A 287 -15.69 2.43 -2.73
N LYS A 288 -16.78 3.20 -2.67
CA LYS A 288 -16.93 4.44 -3.47
C LYS A 288 -15.89 5.50 -3.11
N GLU A 289 -15.45 5.57 -1.85
CA GLU A 289 -14.38 6.48 -1.41
C GLU A 289 -13.04 6.16 -2.09
N TYR A 290 -12.86 4.90 -2.50
CA TYR A 290 -11.72 4.42 -3.29
C TYR A 290 -12.00 4.36 -4.80
N GLY A 291 -13.11 4.91 -5.28
CA GLY A 291 -13.48 4.91 -6.70
C GLY A 291 -14.06 3.58 -7.23
N VAL A 292 -14.39 2.64 -6.35
CA VAL A 292 -15.05 1.37 -6.70
C VAL A 292 -16.56 1.61 -6.79
N ASN A 293 -17.04 1.83 -8.01
CA ASN A 293 -18.45 2.19 -8.26
C ASN A 293 -19.30 1.02 -8.78
N ASP A 294 -18.67 -0.10 -9.12
CA ASP A 294 -19.28 -1.29 -9.69
C ASP A 294 -19.62 -2.38 -8.65
N LEU A 295 -19.23 -2.17 -7.39
CA LEU A 295 -19.49 -3.11 -6.30
C LEU A 295 -20.96 -3.09 -5.85
N SER A 296 -21.57 -4.28 -5.80
CA SER A 296 -22.90 -4.49 -5.24
C SER A 296 -23.01 -5.86 -4.57
N PHE A 297 -23.91 -5.99 -3.59
CA PHE A 297 -24.25 -7.27 -2.98
C PHE A 297 -25.68 -7.69 -3.29
N ASP A 298 -25.83 -8.92 -3.76
CA ASP A 298 -27.10 -9.65 -3.75
C ASP A 298 -27.12 -10.62 -2.56
N TYR A 299 -28.31 -10.93 -2.05
CA TYR A 299 -28.46 -11.77 -0.87
C TYR A 299 -29.43 -12.92 -1.16
N ILE A 300 -29.00 -14.14 -0.85
CA ILE A 300 -29.87 -15.31 -0.76
C ILE A 300 -29.78 -15.80 0.67
N TRP A 301 -30.91 -16.22 1.23
CA TRP A 301 -30.92 -16.90 2.51
C TRP A 301 -31.79 -18.15 2.48
N LYS A 302 -31.38 -19.15 3.26
CA LYS A 302 -32.06 -20.46 3.33
C LYS A 302 -31.92 -21.05 4.73
N ASP A 303 -33.04 -21.51 5.28
CA ASP A 303 -33.00 -22.49 6.36
C ASP A 303 -32.61 -23.84 5.77
N THR A 304 -31.48 -24.35 6.21
CA THR A 304 -30.93 -25.62 5.71
C THR A 304 -31.78 -26.81 6.16
N GLY A 305 -32.53 -26.68 7.25
CA GLY A 305 -33.19 -27.80 7.94
C GLY A 305 -32.19 -28.81 8.54
N LEU A 306 -30.89 -28.50 8.49
CA LEU A 306 -29.83 -29.34 9.03
C LEU A 306 -29.69 -29.10 10.53
N ASP A 307 -29.27 -30.16 11.22
CA ASP A 307 -28.95 -30.16 12.64
C ASP A 307 -27.47 -30.55 12.78
N LEU A 308 -26.60 -29.55 12.88
CA LEU A 308 -25.15 -29.70 12.80
C LEU A 308 -24.47 -29.00 13.96
N ALA A 309 -23.51 -29.70 14.57
CA ALA A 309 -22.58 -29.08 15.50
C ALA A 309 -21.70 -28.06 14.77
N ALA A 310 -21.60 -26.86 15.34
CA ALA A 310 -20.74 -25.82 14.79
C ALA A 310 -19.26 -26.24 14.78
N PRO A 311 -18.49 -25.91 13.72
CA PRO A 311 -17.07 -26.20 13.65
C PRO A 311 -16.25 -25.36 14.62
N HIS A 312 -15.01 -25.81 14.86
CA HIS A 312 -13.96 -24.99 15.46
C HIS A 312 -13.12 -24.37 14.34
N TYR A 313 -12.51 -23.20 14.58
CA TYR A 313 -11.67 -22.52 13.59
C TYR A 313 -10.66 -23.46 12.91
N SER A 314 -9.93 -24.24 13.72
CA SER A 314 -8.89 -25.17 13.25
C SER A 314 -9.37 -26.35 12.40
N ASN A 315 -10.68 -26.59 12.30
CA ASN A 315 -11.23 -27.71 11.51
C ASN A 315 -12.31 -27.32 10.50
N GLY A 316 -12.61 -26.02 10.32
CA GLY A 316 -13.70 -25.54 9.46
C GLY A 316 -13.70 -26.16 8.06
N ALA A 317 -12.56 -26.11 7.36
CA ALA A 317 -12.39 -26.72 6.03
C ALA A 317 -12.80 -28.20 5.97
N SER A 318 -12.25 -29.00 6.89
CA SER A 318 -12.55 -30.44 6.98
C SER A 318 -13.98 -30.72 7.42
N TRP A 319 -14.56 -29.85 8.24
CA TRP A 319 -15.95 -29.94 8.69
C TRP A 319 -16.92 -29.76 7.53
N ALA A 320 -16.75 -28.74 6.70
CA ALA A 320 -17.62 -28.49 5.55
C ALA A 320 -17.63 -29.69 4.58
N ASN A 321 -16.46 -30.26 4.29
CA ASN A 321 -16.34 -31.44 3.43
C ASN A 321 -17.01 -32.68 4.03
N ALA A 322 -16.95 -32.86 5.35
CA ALA A 322 -17.60 -33.98 6.03
C ALA A 322 -19.13 -33.83 6.06
N VAL A 323 -19.62 -32.62 6.34
CA VAL A 323 -21.06 -32.32 6.42
C VAL A 323 -21.74 -32.52 5.07
N PHE A 324 -21.16 -31.99 3.99
CA PHE A 324 -21.77 -32.03 2.66
C PHE A 324 -21.29 -33.21 1.81
N ALA A 325 -20.71 -34.25 2.42
CA ALA A 325 -20.22 -35.42 1.70
C ALA A 325 -21.34 -36.15 0.93
N GLU A 326 -22.54 -36.24 1.51
CA GLU A 326 -23.70 -36.88 0.87
C GLU A 326 -24.25 -36.07 -0.31
N ASP A 327 -24.03 -34.76 -0.32
CA ASP A 327 -24.38 -33.85 -1.43
C ASP A 327 -23.34 -33.87 -2.56
N GLY A 328 -22.31 -34.72 -2.46
CA GLY A 328 -21.20 -34.76 -3.41
C GLY A 328 -20.08 -33.76 -3.10
N GLY A 329 -20.09 -33.15 -1.92
CA GLY A 329 -19.13 -32.17 -1.43
C GLY A 329 -19.72 -30.77 -1.29
N TYR A 330 -19.01 -29.92 -0.54
CA TYR A 330 -19.41 -28.53 -0.30
C TYR A 330 -19.64 -27.76 -1.60
N ASP A 331 -18.73 -27.86 -2.57
CA ASP A 331 -18.86 -27.15 -3.84
C ASP A 331 -20.14 -27.52 -4.60
N VAL A 332 -20.48 -28.81 -4.63
CA VAL A 332 -21.70 -29.29 -5.31
C VAL A 332 -22.94 -28.74 -4.60
N PHE A 333 -22.93 -28.77 -3.26
CA PHE A 333 -23.99 -28.19 -2.46
C PHE A 333 -24.15 -26.69 -2.74
N VAL A 334 -23.06 -25.90 -2.70
CA VAL A 334 -23.12 -24.46 -2.94
C VAL A 334 -23.58 -24.15 -4.36
N GLN A 335 -23.05 -24.84 -5.37
CA GLN A 335 -23.49 -24.68 -6.76
C GLN A 335 -24.99 -24.95 -6.95
N SER A 336 -25.59 -25.83 -6.14
CA SER A 336 -27.04 -26.07 -6.15
C SER A 336 -27.87 -24.89 -5.63
N LEU A 337 -27.26 -23.99 -4.85
CA LEU A 337 -27.90 -22.80 -4.29
C LEU A 337 -27.79 -21.58 -5.20
N LEU A 338 -26.77 -21.56 -6.07
CA LEU A 338 -26.52 -20.41 -6.94
C LEU A 338 -27.61 -20.30 -8.03
N PRO A 339 -28.00 -19.06 -8.40
CA PRO A 339 -28.87 -18.85 -9.55
C PRO A 339 -28.29 -19.50 -10.81
N GLN A 340 -29.16 -20.08 -11.64
CA GLN A 340 -28.71 -20.74 -12.86
C GLN A 340 -27.90 -19.78 -13.76
N GLY A 341 -26.65 -20.16 -14.04
CA GLY A 341 -25.75 -19.34 -14.87
C GLY A 341 -25.05 -18.19 -14.12
N PHE A 342 -25.10 -18.17 -12.79
CA PHE A 342 -24.33 -17.24 -11.98
C PHE A 342 -22.82 -17.43 -12.22
N THR A 343 -22.12 -16.32 -12.46
CA THR A 343 -20.68 -16.28 -12.77
C THR A 343 -19.95 -15.20 -11.97
N GLY A 344 -20.62 -14.58 -10.99
CA GLY A 344 -20.04 -13.59 -10.10
C GLY A 344 -19.29 -14.21 -8.92
N ASN A 345 -18.76 -13.37 -8.05
CA ASN A 345 -18.18 -13.78 -6.78
C ASN A 345 -19.28 -14.14 -5.79
N TYR A 346 -19.04 -15.11 -4.91
CA TYR A 346 -19.97 -15.42 -3.83
C TYR A 346 -19.23 -15.71 -2.54
N CYS A 347 -19.89 -15.48 -1.41
CA CYS A 347 -19.43 -15.90 -0.10
C CYS A 347 -20.57 -16.62 0.62
N VAL A 348 -20.28 -17.77 1.22
CA VAL A 348 -21.25 -18.53 2.02
C VAL A 348 -21.06 -18.18 3.50
N MET A 349 -22.15 -17.92 4.20
CA MET A 349 -22.14 -17.66 5.64
C MET A 349 -23.04 -18.68 6.34
N PHE A 350 -22.46 -19.50 7.22
CA PHE A 350 -23.21 -20.42 8.08
C PHE A 350 -23.56 -19.73 9.40
N HIS A 351 -24.85 -19.62 9.69
CA HIS A 351 -25.36 -18.91 10.86
C HIS A 351 -25.85 -19.89 11.92
N PHE A 352 -25.28 -19.81 13.12
CA PHE A 352 -25.64 -20.62 14.28
C PHE A 352 -26.27 -19.75 15.38
N ASN A 353 -27.48 -20.09 15.84
CA ASN A 353 -28.20 -19.33 16.87
C ASN A 353 -27.68 -19.62 18.30
N LYS A 354 -26.39 -19.47 18.53
CA LYS A 354 -25.77 -19.71 19.83
C LYS A 354 -24.54 -18.82 20.01
N GLN A 355 -24.13 -18.66 21.26
CA GLN A 355 -22.87 -18.00 21.58
C GLN A 355 -21.68 -18.78 21.01
N GLY A 356 -20.73 -18.04 20.47
CA GLY A 356 -19.47 -18.53 19.93
C GLY A 356 -18.67 -17.37 19.36
N ARG A 357 -17.42 -17.65 18.97
CA ARG A 357 -16.59 -16.69 18.26
C ARG A 357 -16.73 -16.95 16.77
N SER A 358 -17.26 -15.97 16.03
CA SER A 358 -17.32 -16.03 14.58
C SER A 358 -15.92 -16.07 13.99
N PHE A 359 -15.82 -16.66 12.81
CA PHE A 359 -14.55 -16.75 12.09
C PHE A 359 -14.79 -17.03 10.61
N SER A 360 -13.76 -16.77 9.82
CA SER A 360 -13.73 -17.06 8.40
C SER A 360 -12.74 -18.16 8.07
N VAL A 361 -13.07 -18.95 7.06
CA VAL A 361 -12.18 -19.92 6.42
C VAL A 361 -11.80 -19.32 5.08
N PRO A 362 -10.76 -18.46 5.01
CA PRO A 362 -10.29 -17.93 3.74
C PRO A 362 -9.52 -19.00 2.95
N CYS A 363 -9.47 -18.88 1.62
CA CYS A 363 -8.51 -19.62 0.81
C CYS A 363 -7.14 -18.99 1.09
N ASP A 364 -6.23 -19.72 1.71
CA ASP A 364 -4.83 -19.31 1.86
C ASP A 364 -3.99 -19.91 0.73
N SER A 365 -3.09 -19.10 0.18
CA SER A 365 -2.00 -19.48 -0.73
C SER A 365 -1.36 -20.83 -0.42
N TYR A 366 -1.13 -21.16 0.86
CA TYR A 366 -0.59 -22.46 1.28
C TYR A 366 -1.45 -23.67 0.86
N PHE A 367 -2.78 -23.51 0.86
CA PHE A 367 -3.72 -24.55 0.44
C PHE A 367 -3.96 -24.52 -1.07
N ALA A 368 -4.02 -23.32 -1.65
CA ALA A 368 -4.12 -23.13 -3.10
C ALA A 368 -2.94 -23.78 -3.85
N GLU A 369 -1.70 -23.61 -3.36
CA GLU A 369 -0.49 -24.22 -3.92
C GLU A 369 -0.50 -25.75 -3.86
N LYS A 370 -1.20 -26.32 -2.89
CA LYS A 370 -1.36 -27.78 -2.75
C LYS A 370 -2.46 -28.36 -3.63
N GLY A 371 -3.18 -27.52 -4.39
CA GLY A 371 -4.36 -27.93 -5.14
C GLY A 371 -5.51 -28.39 -4.24
N GLU A 372 -5.42 -28.09 -2.95
CA GLU A 372 -6.44 -28.31 -1.94
C GLU A 372 -7.27 -27.03 -1.93
N TYR A 373 -8.15 -26.84 -2.92
CA TYR A 373 -9.09 -25.72 -2.88
C TYR A 373 -10.00 -25.91 -1.68
N ILE A 374 -9.66 -25.21 -0.60
CA ILE A 374 -10.42 -25.21 0.64
C ILE A 374 -11.54 -24.19 0.46
N ASN A 375 -12.76 -24.70 0.51
CA ASN A 375 -14.03 -23.99 0.63
C ASN A 375 -13.90 -22.66 1.40
N GLU A 376 -14.25 -21.55 0.76
CA GLU A 376 -14.33 -20.25 1.42
C GLU A 376 -15.71 -20.01 2.00
N PHE A 377 -15.77 -19.73 3.30
CA PHE A 377 -17.00 -19.40 4.00
C PHE A 377 -16.75 -18.74 5.34
N CYS A 378 -17.77 -18.07 5.86
CA CYS A 378 -17.81 -17.60 7.23
C CYS A 378 -18.66 -18.53 8.10
N VAL A 379 -18.26 -18.66 9.37
CA VAL A 379 -19.05 -19.28 10.43
C VAL A 379 -19.43 -18.19 11.41
N MET A 380 -20.72 -17.87 11.44
CA MET A 380 -21.26 -16.75 12.20
C MET A 380 -22.07 -17.26 13.38
N PHE A 381 -21.67 -16.84 14.57
CA PHE A 381 -22.41 -17.11 15.80
C PHE A 381 -23.27 -15.92 16.17
N TYR A 382 -24.54 -16.17 16.47
CA TYR A 382 -25.46 -15.13 16.92
C TYR A 382 -25.53 -15.12 18.46
N SER A 383 -25.11 -13.99 19.02
CA SER A 383 -25.33 -13.62 20.41
C SER A 383 -25.87 -12.20 20.44
N PRO A 384 -26.95 -11.92 21.19
CA PRO A 384 -27.43 -10.55 21.38
C PRO A 384 -26.36 -9.63 21.98
N LEU A 385 -26.48 -8.34 21.72
CA LEU A 385 -25.59 -7.30 22.24
C LEU A 385 -25.53 -7.34 23.78
N GLY A 386 -24.32 -7.40 24.32
CA GLY A 386 -24.06 -7.38 25.77
C GLY A 386 -24.08 -8.75 26.47
N ASP A 387 -24.41 -9.82 25.74
CA ASP A 387 -24.43 -11.18 26.31
C ASP A 387 -23.05 -11.89 26.24
N SER A 388 -22.13 -11.39 25.41
CA SER A 388 -20.75 -11.88 25.31
C SER A 388 -19.82 -10.80 24.73
N ASP A 389 -18.51 -11.01 24.85
CA ASP A 389 -17.49 -10.19 24.18
C ASP A 389 -17.50 -10.37 22.65
N TYR A 390 -18.23 -11.37 22.13
CA TYR A 390 -18.36 -11.71 20.71
C TYR A 390 -19.83 -11.63 20.26
N PHE A 391 -20.49 -10.52 20.53
CA PHE A 391 -21.88 -10.32 20.13
C PHE A 391 -22.01 -10.05 18.63
N ALA A 392 -23.16 -10.45 18.06
CA ALA A 392 -23.45 -10.21 16.67
C ALA A 392 -23.70 -8.71 16.42
N CYS A 393 -22.98 -8.13 15.47
CA CYS A 393 -23.16 -6.76 15.02
C CYS A 393 -22.70 -6.61 13.56
N PRO A 394 -23.14 -5.56 12.83
CA PRO A 394 -22.78 -5.37 11.42
C PRO A 394 -21.26 -5.38 11.17
N SER A 395 -20.47 -4.79 12.08
CA SER A 395 -19.01 -4.76 11.94
C SER A 395 -18.38 -6.14 11.95
N LEU A 396 -18.87 -7.06 12.79
CA LEU A 396 -18.41 -8.45 12.82
C LEU A 396 -18.69 -9.16 11.48
N TYR A 397 -19.88 -8.98 10.91
CA TYR A 397 -20.20 -9.56 9.60
C TYR A 397 -19.32 -8.96 8.49
N MET A 398 -19.04 -7.66 8.56
CA MET A 398 -18.12 -7.01 7.64
C MET A 398 -16.71 -7.60 7.77
N HIS A 399 -16.14 -7.63 8.98
CA HIS A 399 -14.79 -8.14 9.26
C HIS A 399 -14.58 -9.55 8.71
N GLU A 400 -15.49 -10.47 9.05
CA GLU A 400 -15.44 -11.85 8.60
C GLU A 400 -15.59 -11.97 7.07
N LEU A 401 -16.54 -11.24 6.49
CA LEU A 401 -16.70 -11.23 5.03
C LEU A 401 -15.41 -10.80 4.33
N LEU A 402 -14.75 -9.75 4.82
CA LEU A 402 -13.54 -9.22 4.17
C LEU A 402 -12.39 -10.24 4.15
N HIS A 403 -12.26 -11.11 5.17
CA HIS A 403 -11.25 -12.16 5.17
C HIS A 403 -11.37 -13.10 3.96
N THR A 404 -12.59 -13.38 3.49
CA THR A 404 -12.81 -14.21 2.30
C THR A 404 -12.33 -13.56 1.00
N TYR A 405 -11.96 -12.28 1.04
CA TYR A 405 -11.35 -11.53 -0.05
C TYR A 405 -9.87 -11.20 0.22
N GLY A 406 -9.22 -11.89 1.15
CA GLY A 406 -7.78 -11.81 1.36
C GLY A 406 -7.31 -10.77 2.36
N THR A 407 -8.22 -10.13 3.09
CA THR A 407 -7.82 -9.23 4.17
C THR A 407 -7.27 -10.00 5.36
N VAL A 408 -6.45 -9.34 6.16
CA VAL A 408 -5.72 -9.95 7.27
C VAL A 408 -5.94 -9.18 8.55
N ASP A 409 -5.97 -9.90 9.67
CA ASP A 409 -6.10 -9.29 10.99
C ASP A 409 -4.91 -8.37 11.30
N LEU A 410 -5.24 -7.23 11.90
CA LEU A 410 -4.31 -6.17 12.33
C LEU A 410 -4.34 -5.96 13.86
N TYR A 411 -4.82 -6.96 14.60
CA TYR A 411 -4.78 -6.99 16.07
C TYR A 411 -3.35 -7.01 16.61
N GLU A 412 -3.18 -6.56 17.85
CA GLU A 412 -1.88 -6.48 18.52
C GLU A 412 -1.16 -7.84 18.56
N GLU A 413 -1.89 -8.93 18.75
CA GLU A 413 -1.36 -10.29 18.82
C GLU A 413 -0.82 -10.81 17.48
N MET A 414 -1.22 -10.19 16.37
CA MET A 414 -0.83 -10.57 15.00
C MET A 414 0.36 -9.77 14.48
N LEU A 415 0.87 -8.83 15.28
CA LEU A 415 1.88 -7.85 14.88
C LEU A 415 3.08 -7.87 15.82
N THR A 416 4.25 -7.51 15.30
CA THR A 416 5.40 -7.18 16.16
C THR A 416 5.05 -5.95 17.00
N ALA A 417 5.82 -5.67 18.07
CA ALA A 417 5.62 -4.44 18.84
C ALA A 417 5.67 -3.17 17.96
N ARG A 418 6.57 -3.17 16.96
CA ARG A 418 6.67 -2.10 15.97
C ARG A 418 5.45 -2.06 15.03
N GLY A 419 5.00 -3.21 14.55
CA GLY A 419 3.77 -3.32 13.77
C GLY A 419 2.56 -2.78 14.54
N ASN A 420 2.42 -3.12 15.83
CA ASN A 420 1.31 -2.62 16.63
C ASN A 420 1.35 -1.09 16.80
N ASP A 421 2.52 -0.50 17.05
CA ASP A 421 2.68 0.96 17.13
C ASP A 421 2.25 1.63 15.81
N LEU A 422 2.69 1.09 14.66
CA LEU A 422 2.30 1.58 13.33
C LEU A 422 0.78 1.49 13.11
N ALA A 423 0.19 0.34 13.37
CA ALA A 423 -1.24 0.14 13.16
C ALA A 423 -2.09 0.98 14.12
N SER A 424 -1.60 1.31 15.32
CA SER A 424 -2.28 2.22 16.24
C SER A 424 -2.39 3.66 15.73
N VAL A 425 -1.52 4.06 14.80
CA VAL A 425 -1.48 5.43 14.25
C VAL A 425 -2.14 5.49 12.87
N TYR A 426 -1.94 4.47 12.04
CA TYR A 426 -2.36 4.49 10.64
C TYR A 426 -3.61 3.68 10.33
N PHE A 427 -3.96 2.74 11.21
CA PHE A 427 -5.07 1.80 11.04
C PHE A 427 -5.94 1.74 12.30
N ASP A 428 -5.92 2.81 13.11
CA ASP A 428 -6.48 2.85 14.47
C ASP A 428 -7.94 2.37 14.57
N LYS A 429 -8.72 2.65 13.53
CA LYS A 429 -10.11 2.21 13.37
C LYS A 429 -10.35 1.46 12.06
N ASP A 430 -9.29 0.92 11.45
CA ASP A 430 -9.47 -0.03 10.36
C ASP A 430 -10.28 -1.23 10.89
N ILE A 431 -11.28 -1.68 10.15
CA ILE A 431 -12.12 -2.80 10.54
C ILE A 431 -11.33 -4.09 10.82
N MET A 432 -10.16 -4.26 10.18
CA MET A 432 -9.31 -5.40 10.44
C MET A 432 -8.50 -5.29 11.74
N ARG A 433 -8.56 -4.12 12.43
CA ARG A 433 -7.91 -3.87 13.73
C ARG A 433 -8.94 -3.66 14.85
N TYR A 434 -10.06 -3.00 14.55
CA TYR A 434 -11.03 -2.54 15.53
C TYR A 434 -12.45 -2.82 15.03
N GLU A 435 -13.16 -3.69 15.76
CA GLU A 435 -14.54 -4.10 15.48
C GLU A 435 -15.52 -3.46 16.49
N PRO A 436 -16.07 -2.27 16.20
CA PRO A 436 -17.06 -1.63 17.06
C PRO A 436 -18.46 -2.24 16.89
N ALA A 437 -19.32 -2.11 17.91
CA ALA A 437 -20.75 -2.44 17.75
C ALA A 437 -21.44 -1.59 16.64
N GLU A 438 -21.11 -0.30 16.59
CA GLU A 438 -21.60 0.64 15.59
C GLU A 438 -20.58 0.75 14.46
N ILE A 439 -20.95 0.27 13.28
CA ILE A 439 -20.09 0.14 12.09
C ILE A 439 -19.54 1.49 11.61
N GLU A 440 -20.22 2.60 11.88
CA GLU A 440 -19.77 3.95 11.53
C GLU A 440 -18.55 4.42 12.35
N ASN A 441 -18.17 3.68 13.40
CA ASN A 441 -16.98 3.97 14.21
C ASN A 441 -15.70 3.31 13.68
N CYS A 442 -15.76 2.53 12.60
CA CYS A 442 -14.62 1.97 11.88
C CYS A 442 -14.59 2.44 10.43
N TYR A 443 -13.54 2.08 9.69
CA TYR A 443 -13.41 2.34 8.25
C TYR A 443 -12.63 1.20 7.55
N ILE A 444 -12.68 1.14 6.22
CA ILE A 444 -11.76 0.32 5.42
C ILE A 444 -10.53 1.16 5.11
N GLY A 445 -9.42 0.89 5.80
CA GLY A 445 -8.19 1.65 5.63
C GLY A 445 -7.44 1.27 4.36
N ARG A 446 -6.40 2.04 4.04
CA ARG A 446 -5.69 1.91 2.76
C ARG A 446 -5.05 0.54 2.55
N LEU A 447 -4.57 -0.09 3.62
CA LEU A 447 -3.99 -1.44 3.55
C LEU A 447 -5.08 -2.46 3.23
N THR A 448 -6.17 -2.45 3.98
CA THR A 448 -7.33 -3.32 3.73
C THR A 448 -7.89 -3.09 2.33
N ALA A 449 -8.03 -1.84 1.88
CA ALA A 449 -8.44 -1.50 0.51
C ALA A 449 -7.47 -2.02 -0.57
N LYS A 450 -6.15 -2.02 -0.32
CA LYS A 450 -5.17 -2.63 -1.22
C LYS A 450 -5.38 -4.14 -1.32
N LEU A 451 -5.58 -4.82 -0.19
CA LEU A 451 -5.84 -6.27 -0.16
C LEU A 451 -7.15 -6.63 -0.86
N LEU A 452 -8.17 -5.77 -0.78
CA LEU A 452 -9.43 -5.93 -1.52
C LEU A 452 -9.33 -5.61 -3.02
N GLY A 453 -8.17 -5.15 -3.52
CA GLY A 453 -7.99 -4.74 -4.92
C GLY A 453 -8.72 -3.44 -5.28
N TRP A 454 -8.95 -2.56 -4.30
CA TRP A 454 -9.64 -1.28 -4.50
C TRP A 454 -8.69 -0.15 -4.88
N THR A 455 -7.44 -0.23 -4.44
CA THR A 455 -6.39 0.74 -4.75
C THR A 455 -5.10 0.02 -5.05
N ASP A 456 -4.40 0.43 -6.10
CA ASP A 456 -3.03 -0.02 -6.34
C ASP A 456 -2.00 0.75 -5.53
N ASN A 457 -2.44 1.90 -5.02
CA ASN A 457 -1.61 2.92 -4.43
C ASN A 457 -1.40 2.65 -2.94
N LEU A 458 -0.33 1.91 -2.61
CA LEU A 458 0.12 1.73 -1.24
C LEU A 458 1.39 2.57 -1.01
N PRO A 459 1.33 3.64 -0.19
CA PRO A 459 2.52 4.42 0.16
C PRO A 459 3.63 3.52 0.70
N LEU A 460 4.89 3.84 0.40
CA LEU A 460 6.05 3.03 0.80
C LEU A 460 6.04 2.72 2.30
N GLN A 461 5.54 3.67 3.09
CA GLN A 461 5.33 3.56 4.53
C GLN A 461 4.56 2.29 4.95
N LEU A 462 3.59 1.82 4.14
CA LEU A 462 2.81 0.62 4.47
C LEU A 462 3.37 -0.67 3.86
N LYS A 463 4.26 -0.59 2.87
CA LYS A 463 4.92 -1.79 2.33
C LYS A 463 5.81 -2.45 3.37
N ASP A 464 6.48 -1.65 4.19
CA ASP A 464 7.28 -2.16 5.30
C ASP A 464 6.44 -2.70 6.45
N PHE A 465 5.25 -2.13 6.70
CA PHE A 465 4.32 -2.64 7.70
C PHE A 465 3.96 -4.11 7.48
N LEU A 466 3.80 -4.54 6.24
CA LEU A 466 3.47 -5.92 5.92
C LEU A 466 4.56 -6.93 6.34
N LYS A 467 5.81 -6.47 6.51
CA LYS A 467 6.93 -7.27 7.04
C LYS A 467 6.91 -7.39 8.57
N GLU A 468 6.04 -6.62 9.24
CA GLU A 468 5.91 -6.57 10.71
C GLU A 468 4.78 -7.45 11.25
N ARG A 469 4.25 -8.37 10.42
CA ARG A 469 3.31 -9.41 10.84
C ARG A 469 4.07 -10.59 11.46
N VAL A 470 3.51 -11.22 12.49
CA VAL A 470 4.12 -12.33 13.25
C VAL A 470 3.93 -13.67 12.56
#